data_AF-A0A419JAV4-F1
#
_entry.id   AF-A0A419JAV4-F1
#
_cell.length_a   1.000
_cell.length_b   1.000
_cell.length_c   1.000
_cell.angle_alpha   90.00
_cell.angle_beta   90.00
_cell.angle_gamma   90.00
#
_symmetry.space_group_name_H-M   'P 1'
#
loop_
_entity.id
_entity.type
_entity.pdbx_description
1 polymer ?
#
loop_
_entity_poly.entity_id
_entity_poly.type
_entity_poly.pdbx_seq_one_letter_code
_entity_poly.pdbx_strand_id
1 'polypeptide(L)'
;MKNLKKIKTLIVIFVLVNLTLMLVKCTTAQTANETEQFFSRDYAGISIRFNATRETVPSGNITINLCVSCTAKNVTVHHLNLSVYGFRYGQEKIFLLNSTSVLKDASLVYNDTYSYNYSVPVPTDVWDATHAKLDLKYTIVDSSFEYNPSFPITVVKNVYLEELKSKLESLNATYWQLNQTFWESFGMNLTEENLAQLNETYWQFKGSQSELDTTRRVVAILAITTVLFVATTLYLVMRKPKERWW
;
A
#
# COMPACT_ATOMS: atom_id res chain seq x y z
N MET A 1 -52.60 -2.26 -11.42
CA MET A 1 -51.65 -1.15 -11.72
C MET A 1 -51.04 -0.44 -10.48
N LYS A 2 -51.77 -0.24 -9.37
CA LYS A 2 -51.22 0.44 -8.16
C LYS A 2 -50.01 -0.27 -7.52
N ASN A 3 -49.98 -1.60 -7.52
CA ASN A 3 -48.90 -2.38 -6.89
C ASN A 3 -47.58 -2.35 -7.69
N LEU A 4 -47.67 -2.25 -9.02
CA LEU A 4 -46.48 -2.18 -9.89
C LEU A 4 -45.73 -0.84 -9.72
N LYS A 5 -46.46 0.27 -9.47
CA LYS A 5 -45.87 1.57 -9.15
C LYS A 5 -45.13 1.54 -7.82
N LYS A 6 -45.71 0.91 -6.78
CA LYS A 6 -45.06 0.78 -5.46
C LYS A 6 -43.75 -0.02 -5.52
N ILE A 7 -43.71 -1.11 -6.28
CA ILE A 7 -42.50 -1.93 -6.46
C ILE A 7 -41.41 -1.14 -7.20
N LYS A 8 -41.76 -0.40 -8.26
CA LYS A 8 -40.80 0.47 -8.97
C LYS A 8 -40.22 1.56 -8.05
N THR A 9 -41.05 2.17 -7.20
CA THR A 9 -40.57 3.17 -6.24
C THR A 9 -39.62 2.54 -5.20
N LEU A 10 -39.90 1.32 -4.75
CA LEU A 10 -39.05 0.62 -3.78
C LEU A 10 -37.69 0.24 -4.36
N ILE A 11 -37.64 -0.22 -5.61
CA ILE A 11 -36.39 -0.54 -6.33
C ILE A 11 -35.54 0.72 -6.52
N VAL A 12 -36.15 1.85 -6.89
CA VAL A 12 -35.43 3.12 -7.05
C VAL A 12 -34.83 3.59 -5.72
N ILE A 13 -35.58 3.51 -4.62
CA ILE A 13 -35.07 3.85 -3.28
C ILE A 13 -33.91 2.93 -2.89
N PHE A 14 -34.02 1.63 -3.15
CA PHE A 14 -32.97 0.66 -2.83
C PHE A 14 -31.68 0.93 -3.63
N VAL A 15 -31.78 1.23 -4.92
CA VAL A 15 -30.62 1.60 -5.75
C VAL A 15 -30.01 2.92 -5.28
N LEU A 16 -30.82 3.92 -4.91
CA LEU A 16 -30.33 5.21 -4.43
C LEU A 16 -29.56 5.07 -3.10
N VAL A 17 -30.06 4.24 -2.18
CA VAL A 17 -29.40 3.96 -0.88
C VAL A 17 -28.09 3.21 -1.07
N ASN A 18 -28.01 2.25 -1.98
CA ASN A 18 -26.74 1.56 -2.28
C ASN A 18 -25.73 2.49 -2.96
N LEU A 19 -26.19 3.41 -3.81
CA LEU A 19 -25.34 4.39 -4.49
C LEU A 19 -24.77 5.43 -3.50
N THR A 20 -25.57 5.89 -2.53
CA THR A 20 -25.07 6.80 -1.48
C THR A 20 -24.12 6.09 -0.52
N LEU A 21 -24.33 4.81 -0.19
CA LEU A 21 -23.38 4.03 0.60
C LEU A 21 -22.03 3.81 -0.10
N MET A 22 -22.01 3.70 -1.43
CA MET A 22 -20.77 3.61 -2.20
C MET A 22 -19.97 4.93 -2.20
N LEU A 23 -20.65 6.08 -2.16
CA LEU A 23 -20.01 7.40 -2.12
C LEU A 23 -19.38 7.72 -0.74
N VAL A 24 -19.86 7.10 0.34
CA VAL A 24 -19.33 7.32 1.71
C VAL A 24 -17.98 6.63 1.94
N LYS A 25 -17.54 5.71 1.06
CA LYS A 25 -16.26 4.99 1.23
C LYS A 25 -15.01 5.74 0.72
N CYS A 26 -15.13 6.95 0.17
CA CYS A 26 -13.98 7.71 -0.34
C CYS A 26 -13.53 8.90 0.50
N THR A 27 -14.15 9.15 1.66
CA THR A 27 -13.61 10.12 2.61
C THR A 27 -12.83 9.36 3.67
N THR A 28 -11.62 8.92 3.31
CA THR A 28 -10.56 8.72 4.31
C THR A 28 -10.37 10.07 5.00
N ALA A 29 -10.99 10.21 6.16
CA ALA A 29 -10.73 11.31 7.06
C ALA A 29 -9.21 11.40 7.23
N GLN A 30 -8.65 12.58 6.97
CA GLN A 30 -7.30 12.93 7.41
C GLN A 30 -7.29 12.82 8.94
N THR A 31 -6.94 11.64 9.44
CA THR A 31 -6.62 11.45 10.85
C THR A 31 -5.52 12.46 11.17
N ALA A 32 -5.72 13.28 12.20
CA ALA A 32 -4.69 14.17 12.68
C ALA A 32 -3.39 13.34 12.86
N ASN A 33 -2.34 13.70 12.14
CA ASN A 33 -1.06 12.99 12.16
C ASN A 33 -0.54 12.97 13.59
N GLU A 34 -0.75 11.86 14.31
CA GLU A 34 -0.23 11.65 15.65
C GLU A 34 1.30 11.69 15.57
N THR A 35 1.89 12.71 16.20
CA THR A 35 3.35 12.82 16.35
C THR A 35 3.80 11.99 17.55
N GLU A 36 4.82 11.17 17.35
CA GLU A 36 5.41 10.29 18.36
C GLU A 36 6.90 10.64 18.57
N GLN A 37 7.44 10.33 19.76
CA GLN A 37 8.86 10.49 20.06
C GLN A 37 9.66 9.27 19.57
N PHE A 38 10.55 9.49 18.62
CA PHE A 38 11.37 8.42 18.02
C PHE A 38 12.79 8.35 18.58
N PHE A 39 13.28 9.46 19.12
CA PHE A 39 14.61 9.52 19.71
C PHE A 39 14.63 10.48 20.89
N SER A 40 15.24 10.05 21.98
CA SER A 40 15.53 10.88 23.15
C SER A 40 16.84 10.42 23.74
N ARG A 41 17.80 11.32 23.86
CA ARG A 41 19.09 10.99 24.47
C ARG A 41 19.68 12.20 25.18
N ASP A 42 20.18 11.95 26.37
CA ASP A 42 20.97 12.88 27.15
C ASP A 42 22.46 12.63 26.87
N TYR A 43 23.11 13.64 26.31
CA TYR A 43 24.56 13.70 26.19
C TYR A 43 25.12 14.59 27.30
N ALA A 44 26.44 14.61 27.45
CA ALA A 44 27.08 15.56 28.36
C ALA A 44 26.67 16.98 27.94
N GLY A 45 26.00 17.74 28.82
CA GLY A 45 25.64 19.15 28.61
C GLY A 45 24.54 19.46 27.60
N ILE A 46 24.02 18.48 26.85
CA ILE A 46 22.91 18.67 25.90
C ILE A 46 21.95 17.47 25.98
N SER A 47 20.65 17.72 25.98
CA SER A 47 19.61 16.71 25.77
C SER A 47 18.93 16.93 24.42
N ILE A 48 18.74 15.86 23.65
CA ILE A 48 18.07 15.92 22.34
C ILE A 48 16.83 15.04 22.36
N ARG A 49 15.69 15.61 21.98
CA ARG A 49 14.43 14.89 21.72
C ARG A 49 14.00 15.11 20.29
N PHE A 50 13.54 14.05 19.64
CA PHE A 50 13.12 14.04 18.25
C PHE A 50 11.76 13.38 18.14
N ASN A 51 10.77 14.18 17.73
CA ASN A 51 9.42 13.73 17.48
C ASN A 51 9.13 13.82 15.99
N ALA A 52 8.38 12.86 15.46
CA ALA A 52 7.95 12.88 14.07
C ALA A 52 6.52 12.34 13.93
N THR A 53 5.88 12.60 12.78
CA THR A 53 4.64 11.91 12.40
C THR A 53 4.86 10.40 12.42
N ARG A 54 3.97 9.64 13.07
CA ARG A 54 4.15 8.19 13.22
C ARG A 54 4.03 7.41 11.90
N GLU A 55 2.95 7.68 11.17
CA GLU A 55 2.65 7.05 9.88
C GLU A 55 2.27 8.11 8.85
N THR A 56 2.64 7.89 7.60
CA THR A 56 2.20 8.74 6.49
C THR A 56 2.00 7.91 5.23
N VAL A 57 1.51 8.55 4.17
CA VAL A 57 1.34 7.95 2.85
C VAL A 57 2.33 8.58 1.86
N PRO A 58 2.61 7.93 0.72
CA PRO A 58 3.33 8.58 -0.36
C PRO A 58 2.59 9.86 -0.79
N SER A 59 3.32 10.89 -1.19
CA SER A 59 2.82 12.28 -1.39
C SER A 59 2.33 13.00 -0.12
N GLY A 60 2.40 12.36 1.04
CA GLY A 60 2.16 12.99 2.33
C GLY A 60 3.37 13.80 2.82
N ASN A 61 3.24 14.37 4.02
CA ASN A 61 4.33 15.06 4.70
C ASN A 61 4.68 14.33 6.00
N ILE A 62 5.96 14.36 6.35
CA ILE A 62 6.47 14.01 7.68
C ILE A 62 6.71 15.31 8.42
N THR A 63 6.01 15.52 9.53
CA THR A 63 6.27 16.66 10.42
C THR A 63 7.27 16.21 11.48
N ILE A 64 8.36 16.96 11.63
CA ILE A 64 9.44 16.71 12.58
C ILE A 64 9.50 17.85 13.58
N ASN A 65 9.62 17.53 14.86
CA ASN A 65 9.98 18.47 15.91
C ASN A 65 11.27 17.97 16.59
N LEU A 66 12.35 18.74 16.43
CA LEU A 66 13.63 18.51 17.08
C LEU A 66 13.78 19.51 18.23
N CYS A 67 13.89 19.01 19.46
CA CYS A 67 14.18 19.80 20.64
C CYS A 67 15.61 19.56 21.12
N VAL A 68 16.32 20.64 21.41
CA VAL A 68 17.67 20.65 21.96
C VAL A 68 17.64 21.45 23.26
N SER A 69 17.86 20.78 24.38
CA SER A 69 17.90 21.40 25.71
C SER A 69 19.34 21.47 26.21
N CYS A 70 19.75 22.63 26.72
CA CYS A 70 21.09 22.83 27.26
C CYS A 70 21.12 22.49 28.76
N THR A 71 21.90 21.48 29.14
CA THR A 71 21.96 20.95 30.51
C THR A 71 23.25 21.32 31.26
N ALA A 72 24.18 22.04 30.62
CA ALA A 72 25.41 22.54 31.23
C ALA A 72 25.69 24.01 30.86
N LYS A 73 26.60 24.66 31.59
CA LYS A 73 27.08 26.00 31.24
C LYS A 73 28.20 25.91 30.20
N ASN A 74 28.41 26.99 29.45
CA ASN A 74 29.49 27.12 28.45
C ASN A 74 29.47 26.03 27.38
N VAL A 75 28.28 25.75 26.86
CA VAL A 75 28.07 24.81 25.75
C VAL A 75 28.06 25.58 24.44
N THR A 76 28.97 25.24 23.54
CA THR A 76 29.04 25.78 22.18
C THR A 76 28.85 24.66 21.17
N VAL A 77 27.77 24.73 20.40
CA VAL A 77 27.48 23.82 19.29
C VAL A 77 28.16 24.34 18.03
N HIS A 78 29.13 23.58 17.53
CA HIS A 78 29.81 23.89 16.27
C HIS A 78 28.88 23.61 15.10
N HIS A 79 28.23 22.45 15.10
CA HIS A 79 27.15 22.15 14.16
C HIS A 79 26.20 21.09 14.72
N LEU A 80 24.93 21.22 14.34
CA LEU A 80 23.93 20.17 14.41
C LEU A 80 23.23 20.13 13.05
N ASN A 81 23.48 19.09 12.27
CA ASN A 81 22.82 18.88 10.99
C ASN A 81 21.77 17.77 11.11
N LEU A 82 20.64 17.95 10.43
CA LEU A 82 19.59 16.96 10.28
C LEU A 82 19.51 16.52 8.82
N SER A 83 19.49 15.21 8.59
CA SER A 83 19.10 14.63 7.31
C SER A 83 18.05 13.54 7.52
N VAL A 84 17.16 13.40 6.54
CA VAL A 84 16.10 12.39 6.54
C VAL A 84 16.17 11.64 5.23
N TYR A 85 16.12 10.31 5.30
CA TYR A 85 16.15 9.44 4.13
C TYR A 85 15.10 8.34 4.24
N GLY A 86 14.70 7.84 3.08
CA GLY A 86 13.83 6.67 2.95
C GLY A 86 14.34 5.78 1.82
N PHE A 87 13.52 4.81 1.43
CA PHE A 87 13.88 3.86 0.38
C PHE A 87 12.87 3.94 -0.77
N ARG A 88 13.34 4.39 -1.93
CA ARG A 88 12.58 4.32 -3.17
C ARG A 88 12.38 2.86 -3.53
N TYR A 89 11.13 2.51 -3.80
CA TYR A 89 10.69 1.16 -4.08
C TYR A 89 11.10 0.13 -3.01
N GLY A 90 11.39 0.58 -1.78
CA GLY A 90 11.91 -0.26 -0.69
C GLY A 90 13.35 -0.75 -0.88
N GLN A 91 14.12 -0.20 -1.84
CA GLN A 91 15.47 -0.69 -2.16
C GLN A 91 16.51 0.43 -2.22
N GLU A 92 16.25 1.50 -2.97
CA GLU A 92 17.23 2.55 -3.22
C GLU A 92 17.11 3.64 -2.16
N LYS A 93 18.19 3.88 -1.39
CA LYS A 93 18.23 4.98 -0.42
C LYS A 93 18.11 6.33 -1.13
N ILE A 94 17.13 7.14 -0.75
CA ILE A 94 16.99 8.52 -1.23
C ILE A 94 16.85 9.49 -0.05
N PHE A 95 17.41 10.69 -0.18
CA PHE A 95 17.24 11.74 0.81
C PHE A 95 15.91 12.47 0.60
N LEU A 96 15.08 12.46 1.64
CA LEU A 96 13.85 13.24 1.72
C LEU A 96 14.14 14.66 2.21
N LEU A 97 15.12 14.77 3.11
CA LEU A 97 15.70 16.04 3.55
C LEU A 97 17.22 15.90 3.49
N ASN A 98 17.84 16.73 2.63
CA ASN A 98 19.29 16.87 2.59
C ASN A 98 19.82 17.41 3.92
N SER A 99 21.12 17.21 4.17
CA SER A 99 21.78 17.69 5.39
C SER A 99 21.54 19.19 5.61
N THR A 100 20.64 19.50 6.54
CA THR A 100 20.18 20.84 6.86
C THR A 100 20.77 21.26 8.19
N SER A 101 21.45 22.41 8.19
CA SER A 101 22.04 22.99 9.40
C SER A 101 20.93 23.49 10.33
N VAL A 102 20.75 22.82 11.46
CA VAL A 102 19.79 23.20 12.52
C VAL A 102 20.41 24.26 13.43
N LEU A 103 21.63 24.00 13.89
CA LEU A 103 22.45 24.91 14.66
C LEU A 103 23.84 24.95 14.04
N LYS A 104 24.46 26.12 14.01
CA LYS A 104 25.83 26.33 13.56
C LYS A 104 26.49 27.42 14.39
N ASP A 105 27.67 27.12 14.91
CA ASP A 105 28.51 28.04 15.69
C ASP A 105 27.71 28.81 16.78
N ALA A 106 26.87 28.09 17.52
CA ALA A 106 25.90 28.64 18.46
C ALA A 106 26.25 28.31 19.91
N SER A 107 26.31 29.32 20.78
CA SER A 107 26.42 29.14 22.22
C SER A 107 25.03 28.97 22.84
N LEU A 108 24.81 27.86 23.55
CA LEU A 108 23.53 27.56 24.17
C LEU A 108 23.47 28.15 25.59
N VAL A 109 22.31 28.72 25.94
CA VAL A 109 22.04 29.24 27.28
C VAL A 109 21.67 28.09 28.21
N TYR A 110 22.28 28.03 29.40
CA TYR A 110 22.00 26.98 30.38
C TYR A 110 20.52 26.96 30.77
N ASN A 111 19.94 25.76 30.78
CA ASN A 111 18.53 25.49 31.11
C ASN A 111 17.51 25.98 30.07
N ASP A 112 17.95 26.49 28.91
CA ASP A 112 17.08 26.82 27.80
C ASP A 112 16.85 25.61 26.88
N THR A 113 15.70 25.61 26.20
CA THR A 113 15.32 24.60 25.21
C THR A 113 14.98 25.27 23.89
N TYR A 114 15.62 24.80 22.83
CA TYR A 114 15.43 25.26 21.46
C TYR A 114 14.63 24.21 20.69
N SER A 115 13.55 24.62 20.02
CA SER A 115 12.68 23.73 19.25
C SER A 115 12.67 24.12 17.79
N TYR A 116 12.82 23.12 16.91
CA TYR A 116 12.91 23.27 15.46
C TYR A 116 11.88 22.38 14.79
N ASN A 117 11.05 22.98 13.95
CA ASN A 117 10.00 22.27 13.22
C ASN A 117 10.37 22.16 11.74
N TYR A 118 10.26 20.96 11.18
CA TYR A 118 10.47 20.70 9.75
C TYR A 118 9.27 19.97 9.17
N SER A 119 8.95 20.27 7.92
CA SER A 119 7.98 19.50 7.13
C SER A 119 8.72 18.91 5.94
N VAL A 120 8.74 17.58 5.85
CA VAL A 120 9.49 16.84 4.83
C VAL A 120 8.48 16.14 3.91
N PRO A 121 8.40 16.53 2.63
CA PRO A 121 7.51 15.88 1.69
C PRO A 121 8.01 14.48 1.34
N VAL A 122 7.09 13.53 1.22
CA VAL A 122 7.38 12.14 0.87
C VAL A 122 7.03 11.91 -0.61
N PRO A 123 7.99 11.52 -1.47
CA PRO A 123 7.73 11.17 -2.85
C PRO A 123 6.74 10.00 -3.01
N THR A 124 6.09 9.89 -4.16
CA THR A 124 5.10 8.82 -4.49
C THR A 124 5.70 7.42 -4.50
N ASP A 125 7.00 7.31 -4.74
CA ASP A 125 7.77 6.09 -4.93
C ASP A 125 8.53 5.64 -3.67
N VAL A 126 8.28 6.29 -2.53
CA VAL A 126 8.86 5.93 -1.23
C VAL A 126 7.81 5.27 -0.37
N TRP A 127 8.19 4.16 0.26
CA TRP A 127 7.39 3.47 1.27
C TRP A 127 8.31 2.80 2.30
N ASP A 128 7.70 2.18 3.31
CA ASP A 128 8.36 1.55 4.45
C ASP A 128 8.97 2.56 5.45
N ALA A 129 9.84 2.10 6.35
CA ALA A 129 10.49 2.91 7.36
C ALA A 129 11.39 4.00 6.76
N THR A 130 11.19 5.22 7.21
CA THR A 130 12.11 6.34 7.00
C THR A 130 13.04 6.49 8.19
N HIS A 131 14.18 7.13 7.97
CA HIS A 131 15.22 7.27 8.96
C HIS A 131 15.70 8.72 9.05
N ALA A 132 16.00 9.16 10.26
CA ALA A 132 16.72 10.38 10.51
C ALA A 132 18.19 10.08 10.81
N LYS A 133 19.06 11.03 10.47
CA LYS A 133 20.44 11.07 10.91
C LYS A 133 20.74 12.48 11.42
N LEU A 134 21.28 12.54 12.63
CA LEU A 134 21.84 13.76 13.20
C LEU A 134 23.36 13.70 13.10
N ASP A 135 23.97 14.83 12.82
CA ASP A 135 25.41 15.03 12.86
C ASP A 135 25.68 16.20 13.80
N LEU A 136 26.14 15.88 15.02
CA LEU A 136 26.27 16.80 16.14
C LEU A 136 27.74 16.91 16.54
N LYS A 137 28.25 18.14 16.58
CA LYS A 137 29.54 18.48 17.16
C LYS A 137 29.43 19.69 18.05
N TYR A 138 29.96 19.58 19.26
CA TYR A 138 29.89 20.66 20.25
C TYR A 138 31.06 20.61 21.23
N THR A 139 31.16 21.61 22.09
CA THR A 139 32.18 21.74 23.13
C THR A 139 31.52 22.21 24.42
N ILE A 140 31.97 21.66 25.54
CA ILE A 140 31.60 22.09 26.88
C ILE A 140 32.88 22.55 27.55
N VAL A 141 33.00 23.84 27.85
CA VAL A 141 34.25 24.44 28.34
C VAL A 141 35.39 24.14 27.36
N ASP A 142 36.22 23.13 27.63
CA ASP A 142 37.39 22.74 26.82
C ASP A 142 37.30 21.31 26.24
N SER A 143 36.20 20.59 26.50
CA SER A 143 36.00 19.21 26.02
C SER A 143 35.10 19.18 24.79
N SER A 144 35.60 18.64 23.68
CA SER A 144 34.84 18.50 22.44
C SER A 144 34.19 17.12 22.32
N PHE A 145 32.96 17.10 21.81
CA PHE A 145 32.15 15.90 21.61
C PHE A 145 31.59 15.88 20.19
N GLU A 146 31.49 14.67 19.62
CA GLU A 146 30.96 14.44 18.29
C GLU A 146 30.10 13.17 18.28
N TYR A 147 28.87 13.26 17.77
CA TYR A 147 27.91 12.17 17.73
C TYR A 147 27.13 12.15 16.41
N ASN A 148 26.94 10.95 15.87
CA ASN A 148 26.30 10.72 14.58
C ASN A 148 25.14 9.70 14.67
N PRO A 149 24.11 9.91 15.51
CA PRO A 149 23.05 8.92 15.66
C PRO A 149 22.19 8.83 14.39
N SER A 150 21.81 7.60 14.02
CA SER A 150 20.79 7.34 13.02
C SER A 150 19.74 6.39 13.61
N PHE A 151 18.47 6.68 13.35
CA PHE A 151 17.34 5.96 13.95
C PHE A 151 16.12 5.99 13.01
N PRO A 152 15.26 4.95 13.07
CA PRO A 152 14.00 4.94 12.33
C PRO A 152 13.03 5.97 12.91
N ILE A 153 12.18 6.53 12.05
CA ILE A 153 11.17 7.53 12.41
C ILE A 153 9.80 7.12 11.87
N THR A 154 9.31 7.73 10.80
CA THR A 154 7.98 7.50 10.24
C THR A 154 7.92 6.24 9.37
N VAL A 155 6.82 5.49 9.46
CA VAL A 155 6.47 4.43 8.50
C VAL A 155 5.62 5.01 7.38
N VAL A 156 6.06 4.85 6.13
CA VAL A 156 5.31 5.27 4.95
C VAL A 156 4.55 4.07 4.38
N LYS A 157 3.22 4.17 4.27
CA LYS A 157 2.38 3.05 3.78
C LYS A 157 2.64 2.74 2.31
N ASN A 158 2.64 1.46 1.96
CA ASN A 158 2.68 1.05 0.56
C ASN A 158 1.26 0.97 0.00
N VAL A 159 0.70 2.14 -0.33
CA VAL A 159 -0.68 2.26 -0.87
C VAL A 159 -0.84 1.46 -2.16
N TYR A 160 0.20 1.42 -3.01
CA TYR A 160 0.20 0.61 -4.23
C TYR A 160 -0.01 -0.89 -3.95
N LEU A 161 0.71 -1.43 -2.95
CA LEU A 161 0.57 -2.83 -2.56
C LEU A 161 -0.79 -3.12 -1.93
N GLU A 162 -1.33 -2.20 -1.13
CA GLU A 162 -2.68 -2.32 -0.55
C GLU A 162 -3.75 -2.37 -1.66
N GLU A 163 -3.67 -1.49 -2.65
CA GLU A 163 -4.57 -1.50 -3.80
C GLU A 163 -4.45 -2.79 -4.63
N LEU A 164 -3.22 -3.28 -4.82
CA LEU A 164 -2.97 -4.50 -5.59
C LEU A 164 -3.52 -5.74 -4.87
N LYS A 165 -3.37 -5.82 -3.54
CA LYS A 165 -3.99 -6.86 -2.72
C LYS A 165 -5.51 -6.79 -2.81
N SER A 166 -6.10 -5.60 -2.69
CA SER A 166 -7.55 -5.42 -2.80
C SER A 166 -8.08 -5.87 -4.17
N LYS A 167 -7.40 -5.52 -5.26
CA LYS A 167 -7.75 -5.97 -6.62
C LYS A 167 -7.63 -7.49 -6.77
N LEU A 168 -6.58 -8.09 -6.20
CA LEU A 168 -6.38 -9.54 -6.23
C LEU A 168 -7.49 -10.27 -5.46
N GLU A 169 -7.84 -9.80 -4.27
CA GLU A 169 -8.94 -10.34 -3.47
C GLU A 169 -10.28 -10.23 -4.20
N SER A 170 -10.56 -9.08 -4.81
CA SER A 170 -11.76 -8.88 -5.64
C SER A 170 -11.79 -9.82 -6.84
N LEU A 171 -10.66 -10.01 -7.52
CA LEU A 171 -10.56 -10.93 -8.65
C LEU A 171 -10.78 -12.38 -8.20
N ASN A 172 -10.18 -12.78 -7.08
CA ASN A 172 -10.34 -14.12 -6.52
C ASN A 172 -11.79 -14.39 -6.11
N ALA A 173 -12.48 -13.42 -5.50
CA ALA A 173 -13.90 -13.52 -5.18
C ALA A 173 -14.76 -13.67 -6.44
N THR A 174 -14.45 -12.90 -7.48
CA THR A 174 -15.17 -12.98 -8.78
C THR A 174 -14.93 -14.33 -9.46
N TYR A 175 -13.70 -14.85 -9.39
CA TYR A 175 -13.36 -16.18 -9.88
C TYR A 175 -14.13 -17.27 -9.14
N TRP A 176 -14.23 -17.17 -7.81
CA TRP A 176 -14.98 -18.12 -7.00
C TRP A 176 -16.49 -18.11 -7.32
N GLN A 177 -17.06 -16.93 -7.49
CA GLN A 177 -18.46 -16.77 -7.92
C GLN A 177 -18.70 -17.37 -9.29
N LEU A 178 -17.84 -17.07 -10.28
CA LEU A 178 -17.94 -17.66 -11.61
C LEU A 178 -17.84 -19.18 -11.57
N ASN A 179 -16.90 -19.71 -10.79
CA ASN A 179 -16.74 -21.14 -10.59
C ASN A 179 -18.00 -21.76 -9.97
N GLN A 180 -18.58 -21.15 -8.93
CA GLN A 180 -19.85 -21.62 -8.35
C GLN A 180 -21.01 -21.56 -9.34
N THR A 181 -21.20 -20.43 -10.05
CA THR A 181 -22.26 -20.31 -11.06
C THR A 181 -22.08 -21.34 -12.16
N PHE A 182 -20.84 -21.66 -12.56
CA PHE A 182 -20.56 -22.76 -13.48
C PHE A 182 -21.04 -24.09 -12.89
N TRP A 183 -20.62 -24.44 -11.68
CA TRP A 183 -21.05 -25.68 -11.02
C TRP A 183 -22.57 -25.78 -10.84
N GLU A 184 -23.23 -24.70 -10.42
CA GLU A 184 -24.69 -24.62 -10.25
C GLU A 184 -25.44 -24.71 -11.58
N SER A 185 -24.96 -24.01 -12.62
CA SER A 185 -25.60 -24.00 -13.94
C SER A 185 -25.50 -25.35 -14.64
N PHE A 186 -24.43 -26.10 -14.37
CA PHE A 186 -24.21 -27.40 -14.97
C PHE A 186 -24.67 -28.55 -14.07
N GLY A 187 -24.93 -28.31 -12.77
CA GLY A 187 -25.36 -29.35 -11.83
C GLY A 187 -24.37 -30.51 -11.71
N MET A 188 -23.10 -30.28 -12.05
CA MET A 188 -22.11 -31.35 -12.22
C MET A 188 -21.28 -31.54 -10.95
N ASN A 189 -21.03 -32.79 -10.56
CA ASN A 189 -19.72 -33.17 -10.03
C ASN A 189 -18.83 -33.47 -11.25
N LEU A 190 -17.52 -33.20 -11.23
CA LEU A 190 -16.61 -33.60 -12.32
C LEU A 190 -16.47 -35.14 -12.35
N THR A 191 -17.49 -35.83 -12.85
CA THR A 191 -17.51 -37.25 -13.18
C THR A 191 -17.38 -37.41 -14.69
N GLU A 192 -16.83 -38.54 -15.15
CA GLU A 192 -16.68 -38.83 -16.60
C GLU A 192 -18.00 -38.69 -17.37
N GLU A 193 -19.13 -39.07 -16.76
CA GLU A 193 -20.47 -38.93 -17.36
C GLU A 193 -20.87 -37.48 -17.61
N ASN A 194 -20.53 -36.57 -16.72
CA ASN A 194 -20.87 -35.15 -16.82
C ASN A 194 -20.02 -34.44 -17.89
N LEU A 195 -18.75 -34.83 -18.04
CA LEU A 195 -17.90 -34.41 -19.15
C LEU A 195 -18.40 -34.94 -20.50
N ALA A 196 -18.91 -36.17 -20.54
CA ALA A 196 -19.52 -36.75 -21.73
C ALA A 196 -20.81 -35.99 -22.12
N GLN A 197 -21.68 -35.66 -21.16
CA GLN A 197 -22.87 -34.83 -21.41
C GLN A 197 -22.53 -33.41 -21.87
N LEU A 198 -21.49 -32.78 -21.30
CA LEU A 198 -21.04 -31.45 -21.75
C LEU A 198 -20.55 -31.49 -23.21
N ASN A 199 -19.81 -32.54 -23.58
CA ASN A 199 -19.35 -32.78 -24.94
C ASN A 199 -20.54 -33.04 -25.89
N GLU A 200 -21.53 -33.84 -25.48
CA GLU A 200 -22.74 -34.11 -26.26
C GLU A 200 -23.56 -32.83 -26.48
N THR A 201 -23.73 -32.01 -25.44
CA THR A 201 -24.43 -30.71 -25.52
C THR A 201 -23.68 -29.75 -26.45
N TYR A 202 -22.34 -29.76 -26.42
CA TYR A 202 -21.51 -29.00 -27.35
C TYR A 202 -21.71 -29.43 -28.80
N TRP A 203 -21.77 -30.74 -29.08
CA TRP A 203 -22.01 -31.26 -30.42
C TRP A 203 -23.45 -31.02 -30.90
N GLN A 204 -24.44 -31.09 -30.02
CA GLN A 204 -25.81 -30.68 -30.32
C GLN A 204 -25.91 -29.19 -30.67
N PHE A 205 -25.24 -28.32 -29.91
CA PHE A 205 -25.14 -26.89 -30.22
C PHE A 205 -24.36 -26.60 -31.51
N LYS A 206 -23.41 -27.47 -31.87
CA LYS A 206 -22.67 -27.41 -33.13
C LYS A 206 -23.49 -27.95 -34.31
N GLY A 207 -24.43 -28.87 -34.07
CA GLY A 207 -25.34 -29.43 -35.06
C GLY A 207 -26.55 -28.52 -35.36
N SER A 208 -27.02 -27.75 -34.38
CA SER A 208 -28.13 -26.79 -34.54
C SER A 208 -27.73 -25.48 -35.23
N GLN A 209 -26.57 -25.46 -35.89
CA GLN A 209 -25.88 -24.27 -36.38
C GLN A 209 -26.48 -23.57 -37.62
N SER A 210 -27.73 -23.83 -37.99
CA SER A 210 -28.32 -23.29 -39.22
C SER A 210 -28.93 -21.88 -39.08
N GLU A 211 -29.42 -21.43 -37.93
CA GLU A 211 -30.42 -20.34 -37.96
C GLU A 211 -30.39 -19.19 -36.93
N LEU A 212 -29.43 -19.07 -35.99
CA LEU A 212 -29.42 -17.88 -35.09
C LEU A 212 -28.06 -17.19 -34.92
N ASP A 213 -27.99 -16.05 -35.60
CA ASP A 213 -27.49 -14.72 -35.21
C ASP A 213 -26.03 -14.57 -34.71
N THR A 214 -25.25 -13.90 -35.55
CA THR A 214 -23.80 -14.05 -35.74
C THR A 214 -22.94 -13.39 -34.65
N THR A 215 -23.49 -12.44 -33.89
CA THR A 215 -22.71 -11.63 -32.93
C THR A 215 -22.62 -12.27 -31.54
N ARG A 216 -23.69 -12.91 -31.06
CA ARG A 216 -23.65 -13.72 -29.82
C ARG A 216 -22.74 -14.95 -29.97
N ARG A 217 -22.65 -15.45 -31.21
CA ARG A 217 -21.88 -16.64 -31.60
C ARG A 217 -20.38 -16.42 -31.52
N VAL A 218 -19.88 -15.27 -31.96
CA VAL A 218 -18.44 -14.96 -31.88
C VAL A 218 -18.00 -14.87 -30.42
N VAL A 219 -18.80 -14.24 -29.56
CA VAL A 219 -18.48 -14.11 -28.13
C VAL A 219 -18.53 -15.47 -27.41
N ALA A 220 -19.51 -16.31 -27.72
CA ALA A 220 -19.60 -17.66 -27.16
C ALA A 220 -18.45 -18.57 -27.64
N ILE A 221 -18.09 -18.52 -28.93
CA ILE A 221 -16.95 -19.28 -29.47
C ILE A 221 -15.65 -18.80 -28.85
N LEU A 222 -15.46 -17.49 -28.68
CA LEU A 222 -14.28 -16.92 -28.05
C LEU A 222 -14.19 -17.36 -26.57
N ALA A 223 -15.30 -17.34 -25.84
CA ALA A 223 -15.36 -17.80 -24.46
C ALA A 223 -15.00 -19.29 -24.34
N ILE A 224 -15.59 -20.15 -25.18
CA ILE A 224 -15.35 -21.59 -25.18
C ILE A 224 -13.89 -21.92 -25.56
N THR A 225 -13.35 -21.27 -26.57
CA THR A 225 -11.95 -21.48 -27.00
C THR A 225 -10.95 -20.99 -25.96
N THR A 226 -11.25 -19.90 -25.27
CA THR A 226 -10.41 -19.39 -24.17
C THR A 226 -10.39 -20.38 -22.99
N VAL A 227 -11.55 -20.95 -22.62
CA VAL A 227 -11.64 -21.96 -21.56
C VAL A 227 -10.88 -23.23 -21.93
N LEU A 228 -11.02 -23.72 -23.16
CA LEU A 228 -10.27 -24.88 -23.65
C LEU A 228 -8.76 -24.62 -23.69
N PHE A 229 -8.34 -23.43 -24.11
CA PHE A 229 -6.92 -23.06 -24.16
C PHE A 229 -6.30 -23.02 -22.75
N VAL A 230 -7.01 -22.44 -21.78
CA VAL A 230 -6.60 -22.40 -20.37
C VAL A 230 -6.50 -23.82 -19.80
N ALA A 231 -7.50 -24.67 -20.04
CA ALA A 231 -7.51 -26.06 -19.59
C ALA A 231 -6.37 -26.89 -20.20
N THR A 232 -6.09 -26.71 -21.50
CA THR A 232 -5.00 -27.42 -22.20
C THR A 232 -3.64 -26.94 -21.71
N THR A 233 -3.48 -25.65 -21.45
CA THR A 233 -2.24 -25.07 -20.90
C THR A 233 -1.99 -25.58 -19.49
N LEU A 234 -3.01 -25.61 -18.63
CA LEU A 234 -2.92 -26.20 -17.29
C LEU A 234 -2.60 -27.71 -17.35
N TYR A 235 -3.24 -28.45 -18.24
CA TYR A 235 -2.96 -29.87 -18.44
C TYR A 235 -1.51 -30.13 -18.87
N LEU A 236 -0.98 -29.33 -19.80
CA LEU A 236 0.39 -29.44 -20.26
C LEU A 236 1.41 -29.02 -19.20
N VAL A 237 1.11 -28.01 -18.37
CA VAL A 237 1.98 -27.57 -17.26
C VAL A 237 1.99 -28.58 -16.11
N MET A 238 0.84 -29.21 -15.79
CA MET A 238 0.77 -30.24 -14.75
C MET A 238 1.38 -31.57 -15.18
N ARG A 239 1.42 -31.86 -16.48
CA ARG A 239 2.09 -33.05 -17.00
C ARG A 239 3.60 -32.81 -17.08
N LYS A 240 4.30 -32.99 -15.95
CA LYS A 240 5.78 -33.13 -15.96
C LYS A 240 6.17 -34.18 -17.01
N PRO A 241 7.18 -33.91 -17.86
CA PRO A 241 7.69 -34.91 -18.78
C PRO A 241 8.22 -36.08 -17.95
N LYS A 242 7.58 -37.25 -18.07
CA LYS A 242 8.14 -38.49 -17.54
C LYS A 242 9.46 -38.73 -18.26
N GLU A 243 10.51 -38.95 -17.47
CA GLU A 243 11.87 -39.19 -17.92
C GLU A 243 11.89 -40.21 -19.07
N ARG A 244 12.63 -39.89 -20.13
CA ARG A 244 12.95 -40.83 -21.20
C ARG A 244 13.84 -41.89 -20.59
N TRP A 245 13.33 -43.11 -20.48
CA TRP A 245 14.15 -44.29 -20.26
C TRP A 245 14.84 -44.60 -21.58
N TRP A 246 16.13 -44.28 -21.65
CA TRP A 246 17.13 -45.03 -22.42
C TRP A 246 17.85 -45.94 -21.42
#